data_AF-A0A8D0TR34-F1
#
_entry.id   AF-A0A8D0TR34-F1
#
_cell.length_a   1.000
_cell.length_b   1.000
_cell.length_c   1.000
_cell.angle_alpha   90.00
_cell.angle_beta   90.00
_cell.angle_gamma   90.00
#
_symmetry.space_group_name_H-M   'P 1'
#
loop_
_entity.id
_entity.type
_entity.pdbx_description
1 polymer ?
#
loop_
_entity_poly.entity_id
_entity_poly.type
_entity_poly.pdbx_seq_one_letter_code
_entity_poly.pdbx_strand_id
1 'polypeptide(L)'
;MNQGVSSSLALDVDGHGCGGSGRGRCAPGSAASWALTGAPRAAEVGTGLILSLLSRHLRAVLLTQRLKEEAEKLQQEFGYCILDGHREKIGNFKTEPPGLFRGRGDHPKMGMLKRRVLPEDVTINCGRDSKVPEPPAGHQWKEVRSDRTVTWLASWTENVQNATKYVMLNPSSKLKGERDWEKYEVARRLKGVVDEIRSRYRADWKSREMKARQRAVALYFIDKLALRAGNEKEEGESADTVGCCSLRVEHVQLHPEADGCPYVVEFDFLGKDSIRYYNKVPVEKPVYRNLQLFLENKDPGEELFDRLTTASLNKHLQDLMDGLTAKVFRTYNASITLQGQLRALTRAEDSIAAKLLSYNRANRAVAVLCNHQRAPPKTFEKSMQALRSKIEAKKQQVAEAKAELEKARAGHASREDGSFLEKRRRRLEKLEEQLVRLGTQATDKEEGKQVALGTSKLNYLDPRISIAWCRRFGVPVEKIYNKTQREKFAWALDMAGEDFEF
;
A
#
# COMPACT_ATOMS: atom_id res chain seq x y z
N MET A 1 -10.52 -26.05 35.80
CA MET A 1 -11.25 -27.14 36.46
C MET A 1 -12.30 -27.65 35.48
N ASN A 2 -12.38 -28.98 35.34
CA ASN A 2 -13.29 -29.81 34.52
C ASN A 2 -13.22 -29.61 32.99
N GLN A 3 -12.62 -30.51 32.19
CA GLN A 3 -13.00 -31.92 31.87
C GLN A 3 -14.44 -32.02 31.35
N GLY A 4 -14.64 -32.28 30.05
CA GLY A 4 -14.88 -33.64 29.50
C GLY A 4 -16.37 -33.69 29.15
N VAL A 5 -16.80 -34.04 27.93
CA VAL A 5 -17.01 -35.42 27.48
C VAL A 5 -16.90 -35.50 25.95
N SER A 6 -16.23 -36.57 25.53
CA SER A 6 -16.03 -37.12 24.18
C SER A 6 -17.06 -38.22 23.90
N SER A 7 -17.28 -38.53 22.62
CA SER A 7 -17.55 -39.86 22.01
C SER A 7 -18.46 -39.65 20.80
N SER A 8 -18.43 -40.41 19.71
CA SER A 8 -17.77 -41.64 19.24
C SER A 8 -18.07 -41.68 17.70
N LEU A 9 -17.40 -42.41 16.80
CA LEU A 9 -17.01 -43.81 16.79
C LEU A 9 -15.85 -44.03 15.80
N ALA A 10 -14.96 -44.95 16.19
CA ALA A 10 -13.93 -45.62 15.40
C ALA A 10 -14.54 -46.65 14.43
N LEU A 11 -13.77 -47.22 13.49
CA LEU A 11 -13.10 -48.55 13.54
C LEU A 11 -12.69 -48.80 12.05
N ASP A 12 -11.62 -49.47 11.62
CA ASP A 12 -10.76 -50.51 12.20
C ASP A 12 -9.59 -50.76 11.19
N VAL A 13 -8.30 -50.91 11.59
CA VAL A 13 -7.57 -52.17 11.96
C VAL A 13 -6.89 -52.82 10.73
N ASP A 14 -5.68 -53.38 10.71
CA ASP A 14 -4.64 -53.84 11.66
C ASP A 14 -3.29 -53.85 10.89
N GLY A 15 -2.07 -54.00 11.42
CA GLY A 15 -1.51 -54.66 12.60
C GLY A 15 -0.21 -55.36 12.14
N HIS A 16 0.98 -55.16 12.74
CA HIS A 16 1.62 -55.95 13.81
C HIS A 16 3.16 -55.74 13.61
N GLY A 17 4.08 -55.77 14.59
CA GLY A 17 4.04 -56.02 16.02
C GLY A 17 5.50 -56.18 16.53
N CYS A 18 5.76 -55.65 17.74
CA CYS A 18 6.73 -55.99 18.80
C CYS A 18 8.21 -56.34 18.46
N GLY A 19 9.23 -55.86 19.18
CA GLY A 19 9.33 -55.57 20.62
C GLY A 19 10.12 -56.68 21.32
N GLY A 20 11.41 -56.44 21.62
CA GLY A 20 12.33 -57.45 22.17
C GLY A 20 12.31 -57.58 23.70
N SER A 21 12.74 -58.73 24.21
CA SER A 21 13.63 -58.90 25.38
C SER A 21 13.84 -60.40 25.67
N GLY A 22 15.07 -60.82 25.99
CA GLY A 22 15.34 -62.21 26.37
C GLY A 22 16.84 -62.51 26.46
N ARG A 23 17.31 -62.81 27.67
CA ARG A 23 18.71 -62.97 28.09
C ARG A 23 19.32 -64.30 27.63
N GLY A 24 20.65 -64.32 27.48
CA GLY A 24 21.49 -65.37 28.07
C GLY A 24 22.01 -66.51 27.18
N ARG A 25 23.25 -66.35 26.71
CA ARG A 25 24.38 -67.30 26.61
C ARG A 25 24.09 -68.79 26.27
N CYS A 26 24.68 -69.27 25.17
CA CYS A 26 25.95 -70.03 25.15
C CYS A 26 26.30 -70.46 23.71
N ALA A 27 27.59 -70.32 23.36
CA ALA A 27 28.25 -70.83 22.15
C ALA A 27 28.42 -72.38 22.23
N PRO A 28 28.99 -73.14 21.25
CA PRO A 28 29.93 -72.80 20.14
C PRO A 28 29.48 -73.39 18.77
N GLY A 29 30.14 -73.26 17.61
CA GLY A 29 31.40 -72.66 17.18
C GLY A 29 31.74 -73.15 15.75
N SER A 30 32.63 -72.40 15.07
CA SER A 30 33.39 -72.72 13.84
C SER A 30 32.61 -72.83 12.51
N ALA A 31 33.11 -72.45 11.33
CA ALA A 31 34.27 -71.68 10.87
C ALA A 31 34.12 -71.48 9.33
N ALA A 32 34.84 -70.48 8.77
CA ALA A 32 35.22 -70.31 7.36
C ALA A 32 34.10 -69.93 6.35
N SER A 33 34.30 -69.24 5.22
CA SER A 33 35.38 -68.42 4.63
C SER A 33 34.87 -67.99 3.24
N TRP A 34 34.81 -66.67 2.98
CA TRP A 34 34.93 -65.99 1.67
C TRP A 34 33.93 -66.26 0.53
N ALA A 35 33.19 -65.20 0.14
CA ALA A 35 32.93 -64.86 -1.26
C ALA A 35 32.67 -63.35 -1.42
N LEU A 36 33.52 -62.67 -2.19
CA LEU A 36 33.33 -61.29 -2.64
C LEU A 36 32.10 -61.19 -3.56
N THR A 37 31.17 -60.30 -3.26
CA THR A 37 30.34 -59.63 -4.27
C THR A 37 30.25 -58.14 -3.95
N GLY A 38 30.56 -57.31 -4.95
CA GLY A 38 30.88 -55.90 -4.81
C GLY A 38 29.74 -55.01 -4.32
N ALA A 39 30.07 -54.08 -3.44
CA ALA A 39 29.22 -52.94 -3.11
C ALA A 39 29.29 -51.89 -4.24
N PRO A 40 28.17 -51.33 -4.73
CA PRO A 40 28.23 -50.17 -5.60
C PRO A 40 28.75 -48.98 -4.80
N ARG A 41 29.68 -48.23 -5.41
CA ARG A 41 30.34 -47.06 -4.82
C ARG A 41 29.30 -46.01 -4.47
N ALA A 42 29.33 -45.51 -3.23
CA ALA A 42 28.50 -44.40 -2.73
C ALA A 42 28.57 -43.10 -3.59
N ALA A 43 29.52 -43.00 -4.52
CA ALA A 43 29.64 -41.92 -5.48
C ALA A 43 28.50 -41.88 -6.52
N GLU A 44 27.95 -43.02 -6.95
CA GLU A 44 26.94 -43.07 -8.03
C GLU A 44 25.55 -42.59 -7.58
N VAL A 45 25.20 -42.81 -6.31
CA VAL A 45 23.92 -42.38 -5.71
C VAL A 45 23.88 -40.86 -5.51
N GLY A 46 25.00 -40.25 -5.13
CA GLY A 46 25.12 -38.79 -4.97
C GLY A 46 25.05 -38.03 -6.30
N THR A 47 25.65 -38.57 -7.37
CA THR A 47 25.57 -37.99 -8.72
C THR A 47 24.17 -38.07 -9.31
N GLY A 48 23.43 -39.17 -9.11
CA GLY A 48 22.06 -39.32 -9.59
C GLY A 48 21.07 -38.32 -8.97
N LEU A 49 21.20 -38.06 -7.66
CA LEU A 49 20.38 -37.04 -6.99
C LEU A 49 20.69 -35.63 -7.48
N ILE A 50 21.96 -35.29 -7.66
CA ILE A 50 22.39 -33.98 -8.18
C ILE A 50 21.91 -33.78 -9.63
N LEU A 51 22.06 -34.77 -10.51
CA LEU A 51 21.53 -34.72 -11.88
C LEU A 51 19.99 -34.58 -11.91
N SER A 52 19.28 -35.26 -11.01
CA SER A 52 17.82 -35.15 -10.92
C SER A 52 17.35 -33.76 -10.45
N LEU A 53 18.06 -33.15 -9.49
CA LEU A 53 17.78 -31.81 -8.98
C LEU A 53 18.13 -30.73 -10.01
N LEU A 54 19.28 -30.87 -10.69
CA LEU A 54 19.66 -30.02 -11.81
C LEU A 54 18.65 -30.10 -12.95
N SER A 55 18.15 -31.30 -13.28
CA SER A 55 17.12 -31.50 -14.31
C SER A 55 15.77 -30.87 -13.93
N ARG A 56 15.35 -30.94 -12.65
CA ARG A 56 14.14 -30.27 -12.17
C ARG A 56 14.29 -28.75 -12.20
N HIS A 57 15.44 -28.23 -11.79
CA HIS A 57 15.74 -26.80 -11.84
C HIS A 57 15.75 -26.27 -13.28
N LEU A 58 16.42 -26.97 -14.20
CA LEU A 58 16.48 -26.60 -15.61
C LEU A 58 15.07 -26.58 -16.24
N ARG A 59 14.23 -27.58 -15.92
CA ARG A 59 12.82 -27.61 -16.37
C ARG A 59 12.00 -26.45 -15.84
N ALA A 60 12.17 -26.07 -14.57
CA ALA A 60 11.48 -24.92 -13.98
C ALA A 60 11.92 -23.60 -14.64
N VAL A 61 13.22 -23.44 -14.92
CA VAL A 61 13.75 -22.27 -15.63
C VAL A 61 13.19 -22.17 -17.04
N LEU A 62 13.21 -23.28 -17.81
CA LEU A 62 12.66 -23.33 -19.17
C LEU A 62 11.15 -23.06 -19.20
N LEU A 63 10.38 -23.61 -18.26
CA LEU A 63 8.95 -23.33 -18.13
C LEU A 63 8.70 -21.84 -17.83
N THR A 64 9.46 -21.28 -16.90
CA THR A 64 9.36 -19.85 -16.54
C THR A 64 9.65 -18.97 -17.76
N GLN A 65 10.63 -19.34 -18.57
CA GLN A 65 10.99 -18.61 -19.78
C GLN A 65 9.89 -18.69 -20.84
N ARG A 66 9.34 -19.88 -21.11
CA ARG A 66 8.20 -20.05 -22.02
C ARG A 66 6.98 -19.23 -21.59
N LEU A 67 6.60 -19.31 -20.31
CA LEU A 67 5.47 -18.53 -19.78
C LEU A 67 5.69 -17.02 -19.91
N LYS A 68 6.95 -16.56 -19.80
CA LYS A 68 7.30 -15.15 -20.00
C LYS A 68 7.16 -14.75 -21.47
N GLU A 69 7.65 -15.56 -22.39
CA GLU A 69 7.52 -15.32 -23.84
C GLU A 69 6.05 -15.31 -24.29
N GLU A 70 5.22 -16.24 -23.79
CA GLU A 70 3.77 -16.26 -24.04
C GLU A 70 3.08 -15.01 -23.48
N ALA A 71 3.44 -14.58 -22.27
CA ALA A 71 2.90 -13.37 -21.67
C ALA A 71 3.31 -12.11 -22.46
N GLU A 72 4.52 -12.05 -22.99
CA GLU A 72 5.00 -10.96 -23.83
C GLU A 72 4.27 -10.91 -25.17
N LYS A 73 4.05 -12.05 -25.83
CA LYS A 73 3.24 -12.14 -27.06
C LYS A 73 1.82 -11.60 -26.82
N LEU A 74 1.16 -12.08 -25.78
CA LEU A 74 -0.18 -11.64 -25.41
C LEU A 74 -0.23 -10.14 -25.09
N GLN A 75 0.81 -9.60 -24.44
CA GLN A 75 0.92 -8.18 -24.17
C GLN A 75 1.11 -7.35 -25.45
N GLN A 76 1.86 -7.85 -26.45
CA GLN A 76 2.03 -7.13 -27.71
C GLN A 76 0.74 -7.11 -28.54
N GLU A 77 0.00 -8.21 -28.52
CA GLU A 77 -1.24 -8.37 -29.29
C GLU A 77 -2.42 -7.62 -28.68
N PHE A 78 -2.67 -7.77 -27.37
CA PHE A 78 -3.87 -7.23 -26.71
C PHE A 78 -3.59 -6.11 -25.70
N GLY A 79 -2.32 -5.87 -25.38
CA GLY A 79 -1.94 -4.97 -24.30
C GLY A 79 -1.81 -3.50 -24.71
N TYR A 80 -2.13 -3.15 -25.95
CA TYR A 80 -2.05 -1.80 -26.50
C TYR A 80 -3.27 -1.47 -27.34
N CYS A 81 -3.63 -0.19 -27.39
CA CYS A 81 -4.60 0.36 -28.35
C CYS A 81 -3.98 1.56 -29.08
N ILE A 82 -4.68 2.02 -30.13
CA ILE A 82 -4.39 3.30 -30.76
C ILE A 82 -5.43 4.31 -30.27
N LEU A 83 -4.97 5.42 -29.70
CA LEU A 83 -5.80 6.55 -29.29
C LEU A 83 -5.22 7.81 -29.91
N ASP A 84 -6.02 8.52 -30.71
CA ASP A 84 -5.62 9.76 -31.40
C ASP A 84 -4.29 9.65 -32.16
N GLY A 85 -4.07 8.50 -32.82
CA GLY A 85 -2.85 8.21 -33.59
C GLY A 85 -1.66 7.71 -32.76
N HIS A 86 -1.76 7.69 -31.43
CA HIS A 86 -0.69 7.22 -30.55
C HIS A 86 -0.95 5.80 -30.03
N ARG A 87 0.10 4.97 -30.01
CA ARG A 87 0.04 3.64 -29.40
C ARG A 87 0.13 3.76 -27.89
N GLU A 88 -0.96 3.43 -27.22
CA GLU A 88 -1.12 3.56 -25.77
C GLU A 88 -1.25 2.19 -25.10
N LYS A 89 -0.67 2.04 -23.91
CA LYS A 89 -0.73 0.79 -23.15
C LYS A 89 -2.09 0.65 -22.47
N ILE A 90 -2.67 -0.55 -22.51
CA ILE A 90 -3.90 -0.88 -21.80
C ILE A 90 -3.55 -1.36 -20.37
N GLY A 91 -4.30 -0.90 -19.37
CA GLY A 91 -4.06 -1.21 -17.97
C GLY A 91 -4.42 -2.64 -17.60
N ASN A 92 -5.63 -3.07 -17.94
CA ASN A 92 -6.24 -4.32 -17.50
C ASN A 92 -6.98 -5.04 -18.65
N PHE A 93 -6.27 -5.39 -19.72
CA PHE A 93 -6.84 -6.07 -20.89
C PHE A 93 -7.27 -7.53 -20.63
N LYS A 94 -6.79 -8.15 -19.55
CA LYS A 94 -7.22 -9.49 -19.13
C LYS A 94 -8.48 -9.37 -18.29
N THR A 95 -9.54 -10.06 -18.70
CA THR A 95 -10.77 -10.16 -17.91
C THR A 95 -10.51 -10.89 -16.59
N GLU A 96 -11.22 -10.48 -15.54
CA GLU A 96 -11.10 -11.12 -14.24
C GLU A 96 -11.59 -12.58 -14.33
N PRO A 97 -10.82 -13.57 -13.83
CA PRO A 97 -11.26 -14.95 -13.86
C PRO A 97 -12.47 -15.17 -12.92
N PRO A 98 -13.29 -16.21 -13.17
CA PRO A 98 -14.32 -16.62 -12.22
C PRO A 98 -13.70 -17.07 -10.90
N GLY A 99 -14.47 -16.98 -9.83
CA GLY A 99 -14.01 -17.38 -8.50
C GLY A 99 -14.96 -16.94 -7.40
N LEU A 100 -14.56 -17.10 -6.15
CA LEU A 100 -15.38 -16.65 -5.03
C LEU A 100 -15.11 -15.16 -4.74
N PHE A 101 -16.17 -14.39 -4.53
CA PHE A 101 -16.08 -12.98 -4.17
C PHE A 101 -15.48 -12.83 -2.78
N ARG A 102 -14.41 -12.05 -2.69
CA ARG A 102 -13.69 -11.78 -1.44
C ARG A 102 -13.89 -10.32 -1.06
N GLY A 103 -15.10 -10.01 -0.60
CA GLY A 103 -15.41 -8.71 -0.01
C GLY A 103 -14.49 -8.42 1.18
N ARG A 104 -14.20 -7.14 1.42
CA ARG A 104 -13.39 -6.71 2.58
C ARG A 104 -14.28 -6.47 3.79
N GLY A 105 -13.72 -6.67 4.99
CA GLY A 105 -14.49 -6.59 6.23
C GLY A 105 -15.56 -7.67 6.31
N ASP A 106 -16.61 -7.38 7.07
CA ASP A 106 -17.78 -8.26 7.18
C ASP A 106 -18.76 -8.00 6.02
N HIS A 107 -18.32 -8.34 4.81
CA HIS A 107 -19.13 -8.09 3.62
C HIS A 107 -20.20 -9.18 3.45
N PRO A 108 -21.50 -8.83 3.37
CA PRO A 108 -22.61 -9.80 3.34
C PRO A 108 -22.61 -10.74 2.12
N LYS A 109 -21.87 -10.39 1.07
CA LYS A 109 -21.78 -11.13 -0.20
C LYS A 109 -20.50 -11.96 -0.32
N MET A 110 -19.65 -12.01 0.72
CA MET A 110 -18.42 -12.80 0.65
C MET A 110 -18.74 -14.27 0.38
N GLY A 111 -17.92 -14.92 -0.44
CA GLY A 111 -18.16 -16.32 -0.85
C GLY A 111 -19.12 -16.48 -2.03
N MET A 112 -19.88 -15.45 -2.43
CA MET A 112 -20.71 -15.52 -3.64
C MET A 112 -19.86 -15.80 -4.89
N LEU A 113 -20.41 -16.56 -5.83
CA LEU A 113 -19.73 -16.90 -7.07
C LEU A 113 -19.65 -15.69 -8.01
N LYS A 114 -18.43 -15.26 -8.33
CA LYS A 114 -18.14 -14.42 -9.51
C LYS A 114 -18.15 -15.29 -10.74
N ARG A 115 -19.11 -15.06 -11.63
CA ARG A 115 -19.27 -15.82 -12.87
C ARG A 115 -18.16 -15.49 -13.87
N ARG A 116 -17.94 -16.40 -14.81
CA ARG A 116 -17.07 -16.15 -15.95
C ARG A 116 -17.74 -15.13 -16.84
N VAL A 117 -17.03 -14.07 -17.19
CA VAL A 117 -17.47 -13.07 -18.17
C VAL A 117 -17.37 -13.71 -19.56
N LEU A 118 -18.48 -13.74 -20.29
CA LEU A 118 -18.55 -14.22 -21.67
C LEU A 118 -18.50 -13.03 -22.65
N PRO A 119 -18.17 -13.25 -23.93
CA PRO A 119 -18.23 -12.19 -24.95
C PRO A 119 -19.59 -11.48 -25.01
N GLU A 120 -20.67 -12.23 -24.79
CA GLU A 120 -22.06 -11.74 -24.78
C GLU A 120 -22.37 -10.80 -23.60
N ASP A 121 -21.48 -10.70 -22.61
CA ASP A 121 -21.57 -9.76 -21.49
C ASP A 121 -20.80 -8.45 -21.76
N VAL A 122 -19.91 -8.45 -22.76
CA VAL A 122 -18.93 -7.38 -22.99
C VAL A 122 -19.42 -6.39 -24.03
N THR A 123 -19.53 -5.13 -23.63
CA THR A 123 -19.67 -3.98 -24.53
C THR A 123 -18.28 -3.47 -24.94
N ILE A 124 -18.03 -3.35 -26.23
CA ILE A 124 -16.82 -2.73 -26.80
C ILE A 124 -17.10 -1.26 -27.13
N ASN A 125 -16.14 -0.38 -26.82
CA ASN A 125 -16.15 1.02 -27.23
C ASN A 125 -14.94 1.32 -28.11
N CYS A 126 -15.19 1.72 -29.35
CA CYS A 126 -14.15 2.07 -30.31
C CYS A 126 -14.60 3.19 -31.26
N GLY A 127 -13.66 3.79 -31.98
CA GLY A 127 -13.97 4.79 -32.99
C GLY A 127 -14.77 4.19 -34.15
N ARG A 128 -15.69 4.96 -34.74
CA ARG A 128 -16.49 4.51 -35.90
C ARG A 128 -15.63 4.04 -37.08
N ASP A 129 -14.48 4.68 -37.27
CA ASP A 129 -13.55 4.39 -38.37
C ASP A 129 -12.46 3.37 -37.97
N SER A 130 -12.52 2.82 -36.75
CA SER A 130 -11.55 1.84 -36.25
C SER A 130 -11.96 0.42 -36.63
N LYS A 131 -10.98 -0.47 -36.84
CA LYS A 131 -11.26 -1.90 -36.94
C LYS A 131 -11.83 -2.39 -35.60
N VAL A 132 -13.08 -2.85 -35.62
CA VAL A 132 -13.74 -3.44 -34.46
C VAL A 132 -13.03 -4.76 -34.10
N PRO A 133 -12.67 -4.99 -32.81
CA PRO A 133 -12.14 -6.27 -32.37
C PRO A 133 -13.12 -7.42 -32.64
N GLU A 134 -12.63 -8.52 -33.21
CA GLU A 134 -13.46 -9.69 -33.48
C GLU A 134 -13.68 -10.48 -32.17
N PRO A 135 -14.91 -10.94 -31.88
CA PRO A 135 -15.17 -11.83 -30.74
C PRO A 135 -14.53 -13.20 -30.98
N PRO A 136 -14.34 -14.01 -29.92
CA PRO A 136 -13.94 -15.41 -30.08
C PRO A 136 -14.86 -16.17 -31.04
N ALA A 137 -14.31 -17.18 -31.73
CA ALA A 137 -15.06 -17.96 -32.71
C ALA A 137 -16.34 -18.55 -32.10
N GLY A 138 -17.48 -18.34 -32.77
CA GLY A 138 -18.80 -18.80 -32.32
C GLY A 138 -19.50 -17.88 -31.31
N HIS A 139 -18.90 -16.74 -30.96
CA HIS A 139 -19.45 -15.77 -30.02
C HIS A 139 -19.74 -14.41 -30.67
N GLN A 140 -20.49 -13.58 -29.95
CA GLN A 140 -20.72 -12.19 -30.30
C GLN A 140 -20.53 -11.26 -29.10
N TRP A 141 -20.14 -10.01 -29.37
CA TRP A 141 -20.14 -8.98 -28.33
C TRP A 141 -21.56 -8.62 -27.93
N LYS A 142 -21.76 -8.22 -26.67
CA LYS A 142 -23.04 -7.67 -26.20
C LYS A 142 -23.50 -6.47 -27.02
N GLU A 143 -22.55 -5.57 -27.26
CA GLU A 143 -22.75 -4.30 -27.95
C GLU A 143 -21.40 -3.80 -28.43
N VAL A 144 -21.38 -3.18 -29.61
CA VAL A 144 -20.24 -2.36 -30.07
C VAL A 144 -20.76 -0.94 -30.23
N ARG A 145 -20.18 0.00 -29.51
CA ARG A 145 -20.57 1.42 -29.57
C ARG A 145 -19.39 2.34 -29.82
N SER A 146 -19.73 3.59 -30.13
CA SER A 146 -18.76 4.67 -30.30
C SER A 146 -19.18 5.87 -29.46
N ASP A 147 -18.77 5.87 -28.20
CA ASP A 147 -18.96 6.96 -27.25
C ASP A 147 -17.62 7.66 -26.97
N ARG A 148 -17.50 8.89 -27.47
CA ARG A 148 -16.30 9.74 -27.32
C ARG A 148 -16.28 10.52 -26.01
N THR A 149 -17.32 10.43 -25.18
CA THR A 149 -17.42 11.13 -23.89
C THR A 149 -16.82 10.34 -22.72
N VAL A 150 -16.47 9.08 -22.96
CA VAL A 150 -15.92 8.14 -21.96
C VAL A 150 -14.50 7.73 -22.30
N THR A 151 -13.82 7.11 -21.32
CA THR A 151 -12.38 6.76 -21.43
C THR A 151 -12.10 5.25 -21.36
N TRP A 152 -13.14 4.43 -21.28
CA TRP A 152 -13.03 2.97 -21.23
C TRP A 152 -13.14 2.37 -22.64
N LEU A 153 -12.46 1.24 -22.84
CA LEU A 153 -12.35 0.53 -24.13
C LEU A 153 -13.30 -0.66 -24.21
N ALA A 154 -13.52 -1.33 -23.08
CA ALA A 154 -14.51 -2.39 -22.95
C ALA A 154 -15.15 -2.31 -21.55
N SER A 155 -16.39 -2.77 -21.42
CA SER A 155 -17.09 -2.82 -20.14
C SER A 155 -18.02 -4.01 -20.04
N TRP A 156 -18.27 -4.48 -18.82
CA TRP A 156 -19.28 -5.50 -18.52
C TRP A 156 -19.87 -5.24 -17.14
N THR A 157 -21.04 -5.81 -16.86
CA THR A 157 -21.64 -5.76 -15.51
C THR A 157 -21.22 -7.01 -14.74
N GLU A 158 -20.60 -6.86 -13.57
CA GLU A 158 -20.30 -8.01 -12.72
C GLU A 158 -21.52 -8.44 -11.89
N ASN A 159 -21.62 -9.73 -11.59
CA ASN A 159 -22.87 -10.34 -11.13
C ASN A 159 -23.11 -10.29 -9.61
N VAL A 160 -22.16 -9.83 -8.79
CA VAL A 160 -22.25 -9.85 -7.33
C VAL A 160 -22.84 -8.55 -6.78
N GLN A 161 -22.33 -7.41 -7.24
CA GLN A 161 -22.80 -6.07 -6.86
C GLN A 161 -23.54 -5.36 -8.01
N ASN A 162 -23.72 -6.02 -9.15
CA ASN A 162 -24.26 -5.41 -10.38
C ASN A 162 -23.50 -4.16 -10.81
N ALA A 163 -22.21 -4.06 -10.47
CA ALA A 163 -21.38 -2.92 -10.80
C ALA A 163 -20.78 -3.06 -12.20
N THR A 164 -20.66 -1.96 -12.93
CA THR A 164 -19.95 -1.96 -14.21
C THR A 164 -18.44 -1.98 -13.99
N LYS A 165 -17.75 -2.92 -14.64
CA LYS A 165 -16.30 -3.05 -14.74
C LYS A 165 -15.84 -2.53 -16.09
N TYR A 166 -14.60 -2.04 -16.13
CA TYR A 166 -14.05 -1.37 -17.30
C TYR A 166 -12.62 -1.84 -17.59
N VAL A 167 -12.30 -2.01 -18.87
CA VAL A 167 -10.94 -1.99 -19.39
C VAL A 167 -10.59 -0.54 -19.71
N MET A 168 -9.51 -0.03 -19.11
CA MET A 168 -9.06 1.34 -19.32
C MET A 168 -7.57 1.38 -19.67
N LEU A 169 -7.12 2.53 -20.18
CA LEU A 169 -5.72 2.80 -20.44
C LEU A 169 -4.87 2.71 -19.17
N ASN A 170 -3.60 2.39 -19.35
CA ASN A 170 -2.61 2.33 -18.30
C ASN A 170 -2.39 3.71 -17.66
N PRO A 171 -2.04 3.80 -16.36
CA PRO A 171 -1.72 5.08 -15.72
C PRO A 171 -0.62 5.91 -16.38
N SER A 172 0.25 5.31 -17.20
CA SER A 172 1.27 6.04 -17.98
C SER A 172 0.76 6.66 -19.28
N SER A 173 -0.49 6.40 -19.66
CA SER A 173 -1.09 6.96 -20.88
C SER A 173 -1.32 8.46 -20.75
N LYS A 174 -1.29 9.18 -21.88
CA LYS A 174 -1.50 10.64 -21.92
C LYS A 174 -2.77 11.05 -21.19
N LEU A 175 -3.90 10.45 -21.54
CA LEU A 175 -5.22 10.77 -20.99
C LEU A 175 -5.29 10.55 -19.46
N LYS A 176 -4.68 9.49 -18.93
CA LYS A 176 -4.64 9.25 -17.48
C LYS A 176 -3.67 10.20 -16.78
N GLY A 177 -2.54 10.51 -17.41
CA GLY A 177 -1.55 11.47 -16.93
C GLY A 177 -2.12 12.88 -16.80
N GLU A 178 -2.79 13.38 -17.84
CA GLU A 178 -3.43 14.71 -17.86
C GLU A 178 -4.47 14.85 -16.74
N ARG A 179 -5.34 13.84 -16.55
CA ARG A 179 -6.32 13.84 -15.47
C ARG A 179 -5.68 13.78 -14.07
N ASP A 180 -4.55 13.08 -13.93
CA ASP A 180 -3.81 13.01 -12.66
C ASP A 180 -3.11 14.35 -12.38
N TRP A 181 -2.58 15.02 -13.41
CA TRP A 181 -2.01 16.37 -13.32
C TRP A 181 -3.08 17.41 -12.95
N GLU A 182 -4.20 17.46 -13.66
CA GLU A 182 -5.33 18.36 -13.37
C GLU A 182 -5.83 18.20 -11.94
N LYS A 183 -5.91 16.96 -11.44
CA LYS A 183 -6.29 16.67 -10.05
C LYS A 183 -5.38 17.40 -9.06
N TYR A 184 -4.06 17.44 -9.30
CA TYR A 184 -3.14 18.17 -8.44
C TYR A 184 -3.24 19.69 -8.65
N GLU A 185 -3.49 20.17 -9.88
CA GLU A 185 -3.72 21.60 -10.12
C GLU A 185 -4.97 22.12 -9.40
N VAL A 186 -6.07 21.35 -9.35
CA VAL A 186 -7.26 21.70 -8.55
C VAL A 186 -6.89 21.81 -7.06
N ALA A 187 -6.05 20.90 -6.55
CA ALA A 187 -5.60 20.94 -5.16
C ALA A 187 -4.65 22.13 -4.89
N ARG A 188 -3.85 22.57 -5.86
CA ARG A 188 -3.03 23.79 -5.76
C ARG A 188 -3.89 25.05 -5.80
N ARG A 189 -4.93 25.10 -6.63
CA ARG A 189 -5.90 26.21 -6.58
C ARG A 189 -6.60 26.31 -5.23
N LEU A 190 -6.95 25.16 -4.62
CA LEU A 190 -7.49 25.13 -3.26
C LEU A 190 -6.53 25.81 -2.26
N LYS A 191 -5.21 25.61 -2.37
CA LYS A 191 -4.22 26.28 -1.50
C LYS A 191 -4.39 27.82 -1.48
N GLY A 192 -4.72 28.43 -2.62
CA GLY A 192 -4.89 29.88 -2.75
C GLY A 192 -6.15 30.44 -2.07
N VAL A 193 -7.18 29.62 -1.87
CA VAL A 193 -8.49 30.05 -1.34
C VAL A 193 -8.88 29.33 -0.04
N VAL A 194 -8.09 28.37 0.42
CA VAL A 194 -8.44 27.50 1.56
C VAL A 194 -8.71 28.29 2.84
N ASP A 195 -7.95 29.36 3.10
CA ASP A 195 -8.12 30.14 4.32
C ASP A 195 -9.40 30.98 4.30
N GLU A 196 -9.84 31.42 3.12
CA GLU A 196 -11.15 32.03 2.94
C GLU A 196 -12.27 31.01 3.21
N ILE A 197 -12.16 29.81 2.65
CA ILE A 197 -13.11 28.71 2.91
C ILE A 197 -13.17 28.37 4.40
N ARG A 198 -12.01 28.37 5.07
CA ARG A 198 -11.91 28.16 6.52
C ARG A 198 -12.59 29.25 7.31
N SER A 199 -12.42 30.51 6.91
CA SER A 199 -13.12 31.63 7.53
C SER A 199 -14.64 31.50 7.38
N ARG A 200 -15.11 31.15 6.16
CA ARG A 200 -16.53 30.95 5.86
C ARG A 200 -17.16 29.84 6.69
N TYR A 201 -16.58 28.64 6.73
CA TYR A 201 -17.19 27.56 7.53
C TYR A 201 -17.13 27.85 9.03
N ARG A 202 -16.12 28.59 9.51
CA ARG A 202 -16.03 29.03 10.92
C ARG A 202 -17.16 29.99 11.29
N ALA A 203 -17.53 30.87 10.37
CA ALA A 203 -18.71 31.74 10.54
C ALA A 203 -20.01 30.91 10.56
N ASP A 204 -20.13 29.93 9.66
CA ASP A 204 -21.31 29.07 9.53
C ASP A 204 -21.60 28.22 10.78
N TRP A 205 -20.62 27.97 11.66
CA TRP A 205 -20.86 27.31 12.95
C TRP A 205 -21.87 28.05 13.84
N LYS A 206 -22.06 29.36 13.61
CA LYS A 206 -23.01 30.21 14.34
C LYS A 206 -24.27 30.50 13.53
N SER A 207 -24.44 29.90 12.34
CA SER A 207 -25.61 30.11 11.49
C SER A 207 -26.91 29.82 12.24
N ARG A 208 -28.03 30.46 11.87
CA ARG A 208 -29.34 30.07 12.42
C ARG A 208 -29.85 28.76 11.81
N GLU A 209 -29.34 28.38 10.64
CA GLU A 209 -29.76 27.18 9.92
C GLU A 209 -28.93 25.96 10.36
N MET A 210 -29.62 24.91 10.85
CA MET A 210 -28.97 23.66 11.28
C MET A 210 -28.16 23.00 10.16
N LYS A 211 -28.71 23.00 8.93
CA LYS A 211 -28.03 22.44 7.75
C LYS A 211 -26.70 23.12 7.46
N ALA A 212 -26.64 24.46 7.61
CA ALA A 212 -25.39 25.21 7.44
C ALA A 212 -24.35 24.83 8.52
N ARG A 213 -24.78 24.69 9.78
CA ARG A 213 -23.89 24.24 10.87
C ARG A 213 -23.34 22.83 10.63
N GLN A 214 -24.21 21.88 10.27
CA GLN A 214 -23.81 20.50 9.98
C GLN A 214 -22.82 20.43 8.82
N ARG A 215 -23.12 21.12 7.71
CA ARG A 215 -22.20 21.26 6.56
C ARG A 215 -20.84 21.81 6.99
N ALA A 216 -20.83 22.87 7.80
CA ALA A 216 -19.61 23.53 8.24
C ALA A 216 -18.75 22.65 9.19
N VAL A 217 -19.39 21.89 10.08
CA VAL A 217 -18.70 20.93 10.95
C VAL A 217 -18.17 19.73 10.15
N ALA A 218 -18.95 19.19 9.22
CA ALA A 218 -18.48 18.12 8.33
C ALA A 218 -17.31 18.58 7.46
N LEU A 219 -17.36 19.80 6.91
CA LEU A 219 -16.26 20.38 6.13
C LEU A 219 -15.01 20.58 7.00
N TYR A 220 -15.18 21.01 8.26
CA TYR A 220 -14.09 21.10 9.23
C TYR A 220 -13.42 19.73 9.48
N PHE A 221 -14.18 18.65 9.64
CA PHE A 221 -13.62 17.30 9.78
C PHE A 221 -12.88 16.83 8.52
N ILE A 222 -13.41 17.13 7.33
CA ILE A 222 -12.73 16.81 6.06
C ILE A 222 -11.43 17.62 5.92
N ASP A 223 -11.41 18.90 6.28
CA ASP A 223 -10.20 19.75 6.23
C ASP A 223 -9.16 19.32 7.27
N LYS A 224 -9.54 19.15 8.55
CA LYS A 224 -8.57 18.91 9.63
C LYS A 224 -8.14 17.46 9.77
N LEU A 225 -9.07 16.53 9.59
CA LEU A 225 -8.84 15.11 9.84
C LEU A 225 -8.67 14.29 8.56
N ALA A 226 -8.78 14.95 7.40
CA ALA A 226 -8.71 14.31 6.09
C ALA A 226 -9.69 13.12 5.95
N LEU A 227 -10.88 13.22 6.54
CA LEU A 227 -11.93 12.22 6.38
C LEU A 227 -12.40 12.16 4.92
N ARG A 228 -12.87 10.98 4.50
CA ARG A 228 -13.53 10.82 3.19
C ARG A 228 -14.96 11.35 3.29
N ALA A 229 -15.53 11.76 2.16
CA ALA A 229 -16.89 12.31 2.11
C ALA A 229 -17.94 11.39 2.75
N GLY A 230 -17.90 10.08 2.45
CA GLY A 230 -18.85 9.10 2.99
C GLY A 230 -20.19 9.13 2.26
N ASN A 231 -20.28 8.45 1.12
CA ASN A 231 -21.56 8.29 0.43
C ASN A 231 -22.40 7.25 1.17
N GLU A 232 -23.71 7.47 1.19
CA GLU A 232 -24.69 6.47 1.61
C GLU A 232 -24.51 5.18 0.82
N LYS A 233 -24.78 4.07 1.50
CA LYS A 233 -24.73 2.74 0.93
C LYS A 233 -26.01 2.01 1.27
N GLU A 234 -26.44 1.17 0.36
CA GLU A 234 -27.58 0.29 0.59
C GLU A 234 -27.24 -0.74 1.67
N GLU A 235 -28.14 -0.85 2.65
CA GLU A 235 -28.01 -1.77 3.78
C GLU A 235 -28.08 -3.22 3.28
N GLY A 236 -27.23 -4.10 3.82
CA GLY A 236 -27.15 -5.50 3.41
C GLY A 236 -26.45 -5.76 2.06
N GLU A 237 -26.13 -4.70 1.28
CA GLU A 237 -25.47 -4.85 -0.02
C GLU A 237 -23.95 -4.70 0.05
N SER A 238 -23.44 -4.00 1.07
CA SER A 238 -22.02 -3.74 1.27
C SER A 238 -21.62 -3.84 2.74
N ALA A 239 -20.32 -3.96 3.01
CA ALA A 239 -19.83 -3.91 4.39
C ALA A 239 -20.14 -2.53 5.01
N ASP A 240 -20.71 -2.54 6.22
CA ASP A 240 -21.03 -1.33 6.97
C ASP A 240 -19.75 -0.55 7.27
N THR A 241 -19.60 0.55 6.56
CA THR A 241 -18.44 1.43 6.62
C THR A 241 -18.86 2.83 6.26
N VAL A 242 -18.39 3.80 7.02
CA VAL A 242 -18.85 5.18 6.95
C VAL A 242 -17.73 6.14 6.55
N GLY A 243 -18.11 7.32 6.07
CA GLY A 243 -17.25 8.49 5.98
C GLY A 243 -17.91 9.68 6.66
N CYS A 244 -17.39 10.89 6.43
CA CYS A 244 -17.76 12.08 7.19
C CYS A 244 -19.27 12.37 7.19
N CYS A 245 -19.91 12.41 6.02
CA CYS A 245 -21.33 12.77 5.92
C CYS A 245 -22.25 11.65 6.41
N SER A 246 -21.80 10.40 6.32
CA SER A 246 -22.55 9.21 6.75
C SER A 246 -22.17 8.75 8.17
N LEU A 247 -21.57 9.62 8.99
CA LEU A 247 -21.30 9.29 10.40
C LEU A 247 -22.63 9.13 11.14
N ARG A 248 -22.61 8.28 12.17
CA ARG A 248 -23.74 8.00 13.05
C ARG A 248 -23.40 8.42 14.47
N VAL A 249 -24.41 8.55 15.32
CA VAL A 249 -24.28 8.92 16.73
C VAL A 249 -23.28 8.00 17.46
N GLU A 250 -23.37 6.68 17.25
CA GLU A 250 -22.50 5.68 17.89
C GLU A 250 -21.00 5.83 17.58
N HIS A 251 -20.65 6.50 16.49
CA HIS A 251 -19.27 6.63 16.03
C HIS A 251 -18.49 7.76 16.72
N VAL A 252 -19.17 8.59 17.52
CA VAL A 252 -18.61 9.79 18.12
C VAL A 252 -18.95 9.85 19.60
N GLN A 253 -17.93 10.06 20.43
CA GLN A 253 -18.09 10.34 21.85
C GLN A 253 -17.50 11.72 22.19
N LEU A 254 -18.23 12.49 22.99
CA LEU A 254 -17.84 13.84 23.37
C LEU A 254 -17.30 13.87 24.80
N HIS A 255 -16.05 14.30 24.96
CA HIS A 255 -15.39 14.44 26.25
C HIS A 255 -15.14 15.92 26.55
N PRO A 256 -15.72 16.49 27.62
CA PRO A 256 -15.48 17.88 27.99
C PRO A 256 -13.99 18.17 28.22
N GLU A 257 -13.28 17.20 28.78
CA GLU A 257 -11.83 17.16 28.93
C GLU A 257 -11.34 15.72 28.79
N ALA A 258 -10.26 15.50 28.03
CA ALA A 258 -9.56 14.23 27.95
C ALA A 258 -8.09 14.47 27.64
N ASP A 259 -7.19 13.67 28.23
CA ASP A 259 -5.74 13.76 28.01
C ASP A 259 -5.19 15.19 28.23
N GLY A 260 -5.75 15.92 29.21
CA GLY A 260 -5.38 17.31 29.53
C GLY A 260 -5.81 18.36 28.50
N CYS A 261 -6.64 17.98 27.53
CA CYS A 261 -7.17 18.88 26.50
C CYS A 261 -8.68 19.08 26.68
N PRO A 262 -9.20 20.32 26.59
CA PRO A 262 -10.63 20.57 26.61
C PRO A 262 -11.27 20.26 25.24
N TYR A 263 -12.57 19.97 25.26
CA TYR A 263 -13.41 19.78 24.07
C TYR A 263 -12.89 18.68 23.13
N VAL A 264 -12.71 17.47 23.65
CA VAL A 264 -12.18 16.34 22.90
C VAL A 264 -13.32 15.53 22.28
N VAL A 265 -13.17 15.22 20.99
CA VAL A 265 -14.06 14.34 20.24
C VAL A 265 -13.32 13.03 19.98
N GLU A 266 -13.86 11.94 20.51
CA GLU A 266 -13.39 10.60 20.21
C GLU A 266 -14.18 10.03 19.04
N PHE A 267 -13.45 9.65 17.99
CA PHE A 267 -13.99 8.98 16.82
C PHE A 267 -13.60 7.51 16.85
N ASP A 268 -14.57 6.63 16.62
CA ASP A 268 -14.32 5.20 16.46
C ASP A 268 -15.30 4.61 15.44
N PHE A 269 -14.81 4.34 14.24
CA PHE A 269 -15.64 3.78 13.16
C PHE A 269 -14.83 3.02 12.14
N LEU A 270 -15.50 2.19 11.32
CA LEU A 270 -14.89 1.52 10.19
C LEU A 270 -15.02 2.36 8.93
N GLY A 271 -13.89 2.82 8.39
CA GLY A 271 -13.84 3.57 7.14
C GLY A 271 -13.77 2.66 5.90
N LYS A 272 -13.40 3.26 4.75
CA LYS A 272 -13.15 2.52 3.50
C LYS A 272 -12.28 1.28 3.74
N ASP A 273 -12.65 0.17 3.11
CA ASP A 273 -12.00 -1.15 3.22
C ASP A 273 -12.07 -1.75 4.64
N SER A 274 -13.02 -1.30 5.45
CA SER A 274 -13.22 -1.69 6.87
C SER A 274 -11.99 -1.46 7.74
N ILE A 275 -11.22 -0.42 7.41
CA ILE A 275 -10.08 0.02 8.22
C ILE A 275 -10.62 0.94 9.32
N ARG A 276 -10.40 0.52 10.58
CA ARG A 276 -10.79 1.31 11.75
C ARG A 276 -10.10 2.68 11.74
N TYR A 277 -10.89 3.72 11.94
CA TYR A 277 -10.43 5.05 12.26
C TYR A 277 -10.72 5.26 13.74
N TYR A 278 -9.65 5.31 14.54
CA TYR A 278 -9.71 5.63 15.95
C TYR A 278 -8.89 6.88 16.19
N ASN A 279 -9.48 7.94 16.75
CA ASN A 279 -8.77 9.16 17.05
C ASN A 279 -9.46 9.98 18.14
N LYS A 280 -8.68 10.54 19.07
CA LYS A 280 -9.15 11.54 20.04
C LYS A 280 -8.60 12.90 19.63
N VAL A 281 -9.51 13.81 19.26
CA VAL A 281 -9.11 15.10 18.68
C VAL A 281 -9.70 16.24 19.49
N PRO A 282 -8.88 17.12 20.05
CA PRO A 282 -9.33 18.41 20.55
C PRO A 282 -9.93 19.23 19.40
N VAL A 283 -11.13 19.76 19.58
CA VAL A 283 -11.80 20.59 18.57
C VAL A 283 -12.10 21.98 19.10
N GLU A 284 -12.40 22.91 18.19
CA GLU A 284 -12.81 24.26 18.58
C GLU A 284 -14.14 24.20 19.35
N LYS A 285 -14.27 25.00 20.42
CA LYS A 285 -15.46 25.03 21.30
C LYS A 285 -16.80 25.12 20.53
N PRO A 286 -16.97 25.95 19.48
CA PRO A 286 -18.21 25.98 18.71
C PRO A 286 -18.53 24.65 18.00
N VAL A 287 -17.52 23.92 17.54
CA VAL A 287 -17.68 22.59 16.93
C VAL A 287 -18.18 21.60 17.97
N TYR A 288 -17.54 21.55 19.14
CA TYR A 288 -17.97 20.68 20.23
C TYR A 288 -19.41 20.95 20.66
N ARG A 289 -19.79 22.22 20.85
CA ARG A 289 -21.17 22.61 21.19
C ARG A 289 -22.18 22.24 20.10
N ASN A 290 -21.82 22.40 18.83
CA ASN A 290 -22.66 21.97 17.73
C ASN A 290 -22.84 20.45 17.69
N LEU A 291 -21.79 19.67 17.96
CA LEU A 291 -21.91 18.21 18.05
C LEU A 291 -22.86 17.79 19.18
N GLN A 292 -22.85 18.48 20.33
CA GLN A 292 -23.83 18.21 21.39
C GLN A 292 -25.27 18.34 20.88
N LEU A 293 -25.55 19.40 20.10
CA LEU A 293 -26.86 19.60 19.47
C LEU A 293 -27.18 18.56 18.40
N PHE A 294 -26.18 18.10 17.65
CA PHE A 294 -26.38 17.11 16.58
C PHE A 294 -26.66 15.71 17.10
N LEU A 295 -26.25 15.42 18.34
CA LEU A 295 -26.49 14.15 19.05
C LEU A 295 -27.77 14.18 19.89
N GLU A 296 -28.36 15.36 20.13
CA GLU A 296 -29.52 15.52 21.01
C GLU A 296 -30.76 14.84 20.43
N ASN A 297 -31.47 14.06 21.26
CA ASN A 297 -32.68 13.32 20.90
C ASN A 297 -32.50 12.35 19.71
N LYS A 298 -31.32 11.72 19.59
CA LYS A 298 -31.05 10.71 18.57
C LYS A 298 -30.60 9.38 19.15
N ASP A 299 -31.01 8.30 18.50
CA ASP A 299 -30.58 6.94 18.78
C ASP A 299 -29.17 6.66 18.20
N PRO A 300 -28.43 5.67 18.73
CA PRO A 300 -27.05 5.38 18.30
C PRO A 300 -26.89 5.12 16.80
N GLY A 301 -27.90 4.51 16.16
CA GLY A 301 -27.90 4.17 14.74
C GLY A 301 -28.28 5.32 13.80
N GLU A 302 -28.72 6.47 14.33
CA GLU A 302 -29.12 7.61 13.50
C GLU A 302 -27.93 8.42 12.99
N GLU A 303 -28.12 9.12 11.88
CA GLU A 303 -27.08 9.94 11.27
C GLU A 303 -26.72 11.14 12.16
N LEU A 304 -25.42 11.35 12.35
CA LEU A 304 -24.89 12.52 13.02
C LEU A 304 -25.25 13.80 12.25
N PHE A 305 -25.23 13.74 10.92
CA PHE A 305 -25.54 14.85 10.03
C PHE A 305 -26.83 14.62 9.21
N ASP A 306 -27.96 14.52 9.90
CA ASP A 306 -29.30 14.20 9.35
C ASP A 306 -29.80 15.14 8.24
N ARG A 307 -29.18 16.31 8.03
CA ARG A 307 -29.58 17.27 6.98
C ARG A 307 -28.51 17.47 5.90
N LEU A 308 -27.52 16.57 5.84
CA LEU A 308 -26.36 16.69 4.96
C LEU A 308 -26.10 15.41 4.16
N THR A 309 -26.09 15.53 2.84
CA THR A 309 -25.60 14.48 1.95
C THR A 309 -24.29 14.89 1.28
N THR A 310 -23.50 13.93 0.78
CA THR A 310 -22.28 14.23 0.03
C THR A 310 -22.53 15.03 -1.24
N ALA A 311 -23.67 14.82 -1.89
CA ALA A 311 -24.09 15.60 -3.06
C ALA A 311 -24.29 17.08 -2.68
N SER A 312 -25.01 17.34 -1.58
CA SER A 312 -25.24 18.71 -1.10
C SER A 312 -23.96 19.40 -0.66
N LEU A 313 -23.03 18.66 -0.02
CA LEU A 313 -21.71 19.18 0.35
C LEU A 313 -20.87 19.54 -0.88
N ASN A 314 -20.78 18.64 -1.87
CA ASN A 314 -20.00 18.90 -3.08
C ASN A 314 -20.59 20.02 -3.93
N LYS A 315 -21.92 20.18 -3.95
CA LYS A 315 -22.56 21.34 -4.60
C LYS A 315 -22.09 22.65 -3.96
N HIS A 316 -22.15 22.74 -2.63
CA HIS A 316 -21.64 23.93 -1.93
C HIS A 316 -20.15 24.17 -2.19
N LEU A 317 -19.33 23.11 -2.21
CA LEU A 317 -17.91 23.22 -2.50
C LEU A 317 -17.63 23.73 -3.92
N GLN A 318 -18.39 23.27 -4.92
CA GLN A 318 -18.30 23.75 -6.29
C GLN A 318 -18.60 25.26 -6.37
N ASP A 319 -19.58 25.75 -5.61
CA ASP A 319 -19.90 27.19 -5.54
C ASP A 319 -18.76 28.03 -4.91
N LEU A 320 -17.90 27.40 -4.09
CA LEU A 320 -16.75 28.07 -3.46
C LEU A 320 -15.52 28.09 -4.38
N MET A 321 -15.32 27.06 -5.20
CA MET A 321 -14.24 26.99 -6.19
C MET A 321 -14.58 25.96 -7.27
N ASP A 322 -14.40 26.33 -8.53
CA ASP A 322 -14.66 25.43 -9.65
C ASP A 322 -13.84 24.14 -9.59
N GLY A 323 -14.56 23.01 -9.63
CA GLY A 323 -14.01 21.66 -9.56
C GLY A 323 -13.70 21.18 -8.14
N LEU A 324 -14.01 21.98 -7.11
CA LEU A 324 -13.80 21.61 -5.72
C LEU A 324 -14.82 20.58 -5.27
N THR A 325 -14.29 19.51 -4.67
CA THR A 325 -15.08 18.45 -4.04
C THR A 325 -14.36 18.01 -2.76
N ALA A 326 -15.05 17.28 -1.89
CA ALA A 326 -14.48 16.82 -0.61
C ALA A 326 -13.18 16.01 -0.79
N LYS A 327 -13.02 15.29 -1.91
CA LYS A 327 -11.80 14.52 -2.21
C LYS A 327 -10.55 15.39 -2.43
N VAL A 328 -10.73 16.64 -2.86
CA VAL A 328 -9.64 17.58 -3.15
C VAL A 328 -8.92 17.94 -1.85
N PHE A 329 -9.65 18.15 -0.74
CA PHE A 329 -9.05 18.42 0.57
C PHE A 329 -8.05 17.34 1.00
N ARG A 330 -8.39 16.05 0.80
CA ARG A 330 -7.44 14.96 1.10
C ARG A 330 -6.17 15.02 0.26
N THR A 331 -6.28 15.41 -1.02
CA THR A 331 -5.12 15.56 -1.93
C THR A 331 -4.27 16.77 -1.54
N TYR A 332 -4.93 17.90 -1.27
CA TYR A 332 -4.31 19.12 -0.79
C TYR A 332 -3.56 18.90 0.52
N ASN A 333 -4.24 18.40 1.56
CA ASN A 333 -3.65 18.16 2.87
C ASN A 333 -2.50 17.16 2.82
N ALA A 334 -2.62 16.09 2.03
CA ALA A 334 -1.53 15.12 1.86
C ALA A 334 -0.31 15.76 1.20
N SER A 335 -0.50 16.51 0.11
CA SER A 335 0.58 17.12 -0.65
C SER A 335 1.28 18.23 0.13
N ILE A 336 0.53 19.15 0.76
CA ILE A 336 1.11 20.23 1.55
C ILE A 336 1.83 19.70 2.80
N THR A 337 1.30 18.64 3.43
CA THR A 337 1.97 17.97 4.56
C THR A 337 3.29 17.34 4.13
N LEU A 338 3.34 16.65 2.98
CA LEU A 338 4.59 16.11 2.47
C LEU A 338 5.63 17.22 2.25
N GLN A 339 5.25 18.29 1.57
CA GLN A 339 6.17 19.40 1.28
C GLN A 339 6.70 20.04 2.57
N GLY A 340 5.81 20.33 3.54
CA GLY A 340 6.21 20.88 4.84
C GLY A 340 7.12 19.95 5.63
N GLN A 341 6.81 18.64 5.67
CA GLN A 341 7.62 17.66 6.39
C GLN A 341 8.99 17.43 5.72
N LEU A 342 9.06 17.43 4.38
CA LEU A 342 10.34 17.34 3.68
C LEU A 342 11.23 18.55 3.98
N ARG A 343 10.66 19.76 4.08
CA ARG A 343 11.40 20.95 4.51
C ARG A 343 11.90 20.85 5.95
N ALA A 344 11.06 20.33 6.86
CA ALA A 344 11.40 20.24 8.28
C ALA A 344 12.42 19.13 8.61
N LEU A 345 12.36 18.00 7.90
CA LEU A 345 13.11 16.78 8.25
C LEU A 345 14.37 16.55 7.41
N THR A 346 14.55 17.24 6.29
CA THR A 346 15.70 17.01 5.39
C THR A 346 16.83 17.98 5.72
N ARG A 347 18.05 17.46 5.91
CA ARG A 347 19.26 18.27 6.00
C ARG A 347 20.10 18.10 4.74
N ALA A 348 20.77 19.18 4.30
CA ALA A 348 21.49 19.19 3.02
C ALA A 348 22.75 18.32 3.07
N GLU A 349 23.42 18.33 4.22
CA GLU A 349 24.63 17.60 4.57
C GLU A 349 24.41 16.09 4.81
N ASP A 350 23.16 15.65 4.95
CA ASP A 350 22.85 14.25 5.21
C ASP A 350 23.27 13.34 4.05
N SER A 351 23.70 12.13 4.39
CA SER A 351 23.89 11.06 3.41
C SER A 351 22.60 10.74 2.67
N ILE A 352 22.69 10.15 1.47
CA ILE A 352 21.51 9.71 0.71
C ILE A 352 20.64 8.76 1.54
N ALA A 353 21.24 7.86 2.34
CA ALA A 353 20.48 6.94 3.19
C ALA A 353 19.66 7.66 4.27
N ALA A 354 20.24 8.68 4.92
CA ALA A 354 19.55 9.51 5.91
C ALA A 354 18.43 10.34 5.26
N LYS A 355 18.68 10.94 4.09
CA LYS A 355 17.66 11.66 3.31
C LYS A 355 16.46 10.77 2.94
N LEU A 356 16.71 9.51 2.57
CA LEU A 356 15.64 8.55 2.28
C LEU A 356 14.80 8.22 3.53
N LEU A 357 15.43 8.14 4.72
CA LEU A 357 14.69 7.99 5.97
C LEU A 357 13.82 9.22 6.26
N SER A 358 14.35 10.43 6.07
CA SER A 358 13.57 11.67 6.20
C SER A 358 12.38 11.70 5.24
N TYR A 359 12.58 11.29 3.99
CA TYR A 359 11.48 11.15 3.02
C TYR A 359 10.42 10.15 3.49
N ASN A 360 10.83 8.98 3.99
CA ASN A 360 9.88 7.96 4.46
C ASN A 360 9.13 8.41 5.72
N ARG A 361 9.78 9.14 6.63
CA ARG A 361 9.13 9.78 7.78
C ARG A 361 8.11 10.83 7.35
N ALA A 362 8.46 11.69 6.39
CA ALA A 362 7.54 12.67 5.82
C ALA A 362 6.31 12.00 5.19
N ASN A 363 6.50 10.97 4.38
CA ASN A 363 5.38 10.21 3.80
C ASN A 363 4.60 9.42 4.87
N ARG A 364 5.24 8.99 5.96
CA ARG A 364 4.54 8.35 7.09
C ARG A 364 3.58 9.32 7.77
N ALA A 365 3.98 10.56 8.01
CA ALA A 365 3.09 11.58 8.56
C ALA A 365 1.84 11.77 7.68
N VAL A 366 2.01 11.80 6.35
CA VAL A 366 0.90 11.84 5.40
C VAL A 366 0.01 10.59 5.49
N ALA A 367 0.62 9.41 5.57
CA ALA A 367 -0.11 8.15 5.65
C ALA A 367 -0.91 8.04 6.96
N VAL A 368 -0.37 8.54 8.08
CA VAL A 368 -1.09 8.64 9.36
C VAL A 368 -2.27 9.60 9.25
N LEU A 369 -2.07 10.80 8.70
CA LEU A 369 -3.14 11.77 8.43
C LEU A 369 -4.27 11.17 7.58
N CYS A 370 -3.92 10.36 6.57
CA CYS A 370 -4.89 9.72 5.69
C CYS A 370 -5.47 8.40 6.23
N ASN A 371 -5.11 7.99 7.44
CA ASN A 371 -5.42 6.70 8.05
C ASN A 371 -5.09 5.50 7.15
N HIS A 372 -3.94 5.52 6.47
CA HIS A 372 -3.45 4.43 5.63
C HIS A 372 -2.73 3.38 6.49
N GLN A 373 -3.51 2.50 7.10
CA GLN A 373 -2.99 1.44 7.97
C GLN A 373 -2.78 0.11 7.21
N ARG A 374 -1.93 -0.74 7.77
CA ARG A 374 -1.80 -2.16 7.41
C ARG A 374 -1.55 -3.01 8.65
N ALA A 375 -1.98 -4.27 8.60
CA ALA A 375 -1.56 -5.25 9.59
C ALA A 375 -0.04 -5.45 9.55
N PRO A 376 0.63 -5.66 10.70
CA PRO A 376 2.02 -6.07 10.73
C PRO A 376 2.24 -7.33 9.87
N PRO A 377 3.26 -7.37 9.00
CA PRO A 377 3.56 -8.57 8.23
C PRO A 377 3.81 -9.78 9.13
N LYS A 378 3.29 -10.96 8.77
CA LYS A 378 3.46 -12.20 9.57
C LYS A 378 4.92 -12.56 9.83
N THR A 379 5.83 -12.17 8.93
CA THR A 379 7.27 -12.43 9.03
C THR A 379 8.07 -11.25 9.61
N PHE A 380 7.40 -10.21 10.11
CA PHE A 380 8.03 -8.97 10.56
C PHE A 380 9.07 -9.23 11.65
N GLU A 381 8.70 -9.94 12.72
CA GLU A 381 9.57 -10.17 13.88
C GLU A 381 10.84 -10.93 13.49
N LYS A 382 10.69 -12.05 12.76
CA LYS A 382 11.82 -12.83 12.23
C LYS A 382 12.76 -11.97 11.39
N SER A 383 12.18 -11.09 10.57
CA SER A 383 12.96 -10.22 9.68
C SER A 383 13.62 -9.05 10.42
N MET A 384 13.04 -8.57 11.53
CA MET A 384 13.66 -7.58 12.42
C MET A 384 14.78 -8.21 13.24
N GLN A 385 14.60 -9.41 13.77
CA GLN A 385 15.63 -10.16 14.49
C GLN A 385 16.86 -10.39 13.60
N ALA A 386 16.67 -10.86 12.36
CA ALA A 386 17.75 -11.03 11.41
C ALA A 386 18.51 -9.72 11.11
N LEU A 387 17.80 -8.59 11.10
CA LEU A 387 18.42 -7.27 10.89
C LEU A 387 19.20 -6.81 12.13
N ARG A 388 18.64 -7.02 13.33
CA ARG A 388 19.32 -6.74 14.61
C ARG A 388 20.61 -7.55 14.76
N SER A 389 20.59 -8.84 14.42
CA SER A 389 21.80 -9.69 14.43
C SER A 389 22.87 -9.18 13.47
N LYS A 390 22.48 -8.72 12.27
CA LYS A 390 23.42 -8.11 11.31
C LYS A 390 24.01 -6.79 11.82
N ILE A 391 23.21 -5.97 12.50
CA ILE A 391 23.66 -4.73 13.13
C ILE A 391 24.69 -5.05 14.21
N GLU A 392 24.43 -6.04 15.06
CA GLU A 392 25.32 -6.40 16.15
C GLU A 392 26.67 -6.94 15.64
N ALA A 393 26.63 -7.85 14.66
CA ALA A 393 27.85 -8.32 13.99
C ALA A 393 28.64 -7.16 13.34
N LYS A 394 27.94 -6.16 12.78
CA LYS A 394 28.58 -4.98 12.19
C LYS A 394 29.18 -4.05 13.25
N LYS A 395 28.53 -3.87 14.40
CA LYS A 395 29.08 -3.12 15.54
C LYS A 395 30.38 -3.75 16.04
N GLN A 396 30.43 -5.07 16.14
CA GLN A 396 31.64 -5.78 16.53
C GLN A 396 32.78 -5.53 15.54
N GLN A 397 32.52 -5.62 14.24
CA GLN A 397 33.52 -5.30 13.20
C GLN A 397 34.02 -3.85 13.28
N VAL A 398 33.14 -2.89 13.60
CA VAL A 398 33.53 -1.49 13.80
C VAL A 398 34.41 -1.35 15.04
N ALA A 399 34.07 -2.00 16.15
CA ALA A 399 34.86 -1.96 17.39
C ALA A 399 36.26 -2.56 17.19
N GLU A 400 36.35 -3.70 16.50
CA GLU A 400 37.62 -4.33 16.12
C GLU A 400 38.46 -3.41 15.23
N ALA A 401 37.86 -2.82 14.20
CA ALA A 401 38.55 -1.87 13.31
C ALA A 401 39.02 -0.60 14.04
N LYS A 402 38.27 -0.11 15.03
CA LYS A 402 38.69 1.01 15.91
C LYS A 402 39.89 0.63 16.75
N ALA A 403 39.84 -0.52 17.42
CA ALA A 403 40.95 -1.01 18.24
C ALA A 403 42.22 -1.25 17.40
N GLU A 404 42.06 -1.79 16.19
CA GLU A 404 43.14 -1.96 15.21
C GLU A 404 43.78 -0.63 14.78
N LEU A 405 42.98 0.43 14.63
CA LEU A 405 43.47 1.75 14.25
C LEU A 405 44.23 2.42 15.40
N GLU A 406 43.71 2.33 16.63
CA GLU A 406 44.38 2.87 17.82
C GLU A 406 45.70 2.16 18.13
N LYS A 407 45.74 0.82 18.02
CA LYS A 407 47.00 0.07 18.15
C LYS A 407 48.02 0.45 17.08
N ALA A 408 47.58 0.65 15.84
CA ALA A 408 48.47 1.07 14.76
C ALA A 408 49.00 2.50 14.98
N ARG A 409 48.22 3.40 15.57
CA ARG A 409 48.68 4.75 15.97
C ARG A 409 49.73 4.69 17.08
N ALA A 410 49.52 3.85 18.08
CA ALA A 410 50.46 3.69 19.21
C ALA A 410 51.79 3.02 18.79
N GLY A 411 51.77 2.10 17.83
CA GLY A 411 52.96 1.34 17.40
C GLY A 411 53.84 2.02 16.34
N HIS A 412 53.34 3.03 15.63
CA HIS A 412 54.02 3.68 14.49
C HIS A 412 54.43 5.14 14.75
N ALA A 413 54.91 5.46 15.97
CA ALA A 413 55.40 6.80 16.31
C ALA A 413 56.70 7.21 15.57
N SER A 414 57.36 6.29 14.84
CA SER A 414 58.55 6.59 14.04
C SER A 414 58.48 5.90 12.67
N ARG A 415 58.60 6.70 11.60
CA ARG A 415 58.68 6.38 10.16
C ARG A 415 57.39 6.44 9.34
N GLU A 416 57.60 6.97 8.13
CA GLU A 416 56.67 7.32 7.06
C GLU A 416 55.81 6.15 6.58
N ASP A 417 54.71 5.86 7.29
CA ASP A 417 53.72 4.86 6.84
C ASP A 417 52.29 5.41 6.86
N GLY A 418 52.15 6.68 6.44
CA GLY A 418 50.86 7.38 6.37
C GLY A 418 49.82 6.63 5.52
N SER A 419 50.27 5.92 4.48
CA SER A 419 49.43 5.06 3.62
C SER A 419 48.78 3.90 4.38
N PHE A 420 49.49 3.29 5.34
CA PHE A 420 48.98 2.17 6.13
C PHE A 420 47.88 2.62 7.11
N LEU A 421 48.11 3.72 7.84
CA LEU A 421 47.12 4.31 8.74
C LEU A 421 45.89 4.82 7.98
N GLU A 422 46.09 5.39 6.79
CA GLU A 422 45.00 5.85 5.94
C GLU A 422 44.12 4.70 5.45
N LYS A 423 44.71 3.56 5.04
CA LYS A 423 43.94 2.36 4.65
C LYS A 423 43.06 1.85 5.80
N ARG A 424 43.57 1.82 7.03
CA ARG A 424 42.79 1.40 8.22
C ARG A 424 41.70 2.40 8.57
N ARG A 425 41.98 3.71 8.47
CA ARG A 425 40.96 4.77 8.64
C ARG A 425 39.83 4.61 7.63
N ARG A 426 40.15 4.47 6.34
CA ARG A 426 39.16 4.25 5.26
C ARG A 426 38.33 2.97 5.48
N ARG A 427 38.94 1.91 6.03
CA ARG A 427 38.21 0.67 6.38
C ARG A 427 37.20 0.93 7.51
N LEU A 428 37.61 1.67 8.54
CA LEU A 428 36.74 2.03 9.65
C LEU A 428 35.56 2.89 9.17
N GLU A 429 35.83 3.95 8.40
CA GLU A 429 34.80 4.83 7.82
C GLU A 429 33.76 4.03 7.02
N LYS A 430 34.21 3.12 6.15
CA LYS A 430 33.30 2.23 5.39
C LYS A 430 32.45 1.33 6.30
N LEU A 431 33.01 0.81 7.39
CA LEU A 431 32.26 -0.03 8.32
C LEU A 431 31.23 0.78 9.12
N GLU A 432 31.59 2.00 9.53
CA GLU A 432 30.68 2.94 10.20
C GLU A 432 29.53 3.36 9.28
N GLU A 433 29.81 3.70 8.01
CA GLU A 433 28.77 3.98 7.01
C GLU A 433 27.81 2.80 6.80
N GLN A 434 28.35 1.58 6.73
CA GLN A 434 27.54 0.36 6.61
C GLN A 434 26.66 0.14 7.85
N LEU A 435 27.19 0.41 9.05
CA LEU A 435 26.47 0.29 10.30
C LEU A 435 25.33 1.31 10.37
N VAL A 436 25.60 2.57 10.04
CA VAL A 436 24.60 3.64 9.98
C VAL A 436 23.48 3.23 9.03
N ARG A 437 23.80 2.78 7.81
CA ARG A 437 22.81 2.32 6.83
C ARG A 437 21.92 1.17 7.34
N LEU A 438 22.49 0.18 8.04
CA LEU A 438 21.73 -0.90 8.64
C LEU A 438 20.82 -0.40 9.77
N GLY A 439 21.32 0.52 10.61
CA GLY A 439 20.55 1.18 11.66
C GLY A 439 19.36 1.95 11.07
N THR A 440 19.59 2.80 10.08
CA THR A 440 18.56 3.53 9.33
C THR A 440 17.50 2.59 8.75
N GLN A 441 17.91 1.46 8.16
CA GLN A 441 16.98 0.46 7.62
C GLN A 441 16.12 -0.18 8.71
N ALA A 442 16.68 -0.45 9.89
CA ALA A 442 15.94 -1.01 11.01
C ALA A 442 14.91 -0.01 11.55
N THR A 443 15.31 1.26 11.71
CA THR A 443 14.42 2.34 12.13
C THR A 443 13.27 2.53 11.14
N ASP A 444 13.54 2.62 9.84
CA ASP A 444 12.50 2.80 8.81
C ASP A 444 11.47 1.66 8.83
N LYS A 445 11.96 0.43 9.01
CA LYS A 445 11.13 -0.77 9.05
C LYS A 445 10.26 -0.84 10.30
N GLU A 446 10.82 -0.51 11.47
CA GLU A 446 10.08 -0.47 12.73
C GLU A 446 8.99 0.60 12.70
N GLU A 447 9.37 1.83 12.40
CA GLU A 447 8.42 2.94 12.34
C GLU A 447 7.36 2.73 11.22
N GLY A 448 7.69 1.98 10.17
CA GLY A 448 6.79 1.63 9.06
C GLY A 448 5.95 0.36 9.27
N LYS A 449 6.01 -0.30 10.43
CA LYS A 449 5.39 -1.62 10.68
C LYS A 449 3.90 -1.67 10.32
N GLN A 450 3.12 -0.70 10.77
CA GLN A 450 1.66 -0.66 10.65
C GLN A 450 1.14 0.37 9.63
N VAL A 451 2.03 1.00 8.85
CA VAL A 451 1.66 2.10 7.94
C VAL A 451 1.85 1.71 6.47
N ALA A 452 0.87 2.02 5.63
CA ALA A 452 0.88 1.75 4.19
C ALA A 452 1.25 2.99 3.37
N LEU A 453 2.55 3.13 3.05
CA LEU A 453 3.11 4.30 2.35
C LEU A 453 2.79 4.37 0.84
N GLY A 454 2.42 3.24 0.23
CA GLY A 454 2.21 3.16 -1.22
C GLY A 454 0.97 3.94 -1.69
N THR A 455 -0.11 3.88 -0.92
CA THR A 455 -1.40 4.48 -1.29
C THR A 455 -1.34 6.00 -1.33
N SER A 456 -0.71 6.64 -0.33
CA SER A 456 -0.48 8.09 -0.30
C SER A 456 0.40 8.51 -1.48
N LYS A 457 1.56 7.86 -1.61
CA LYS A 457 2.58 8.14 -2.63
C LYS A 457 2.07 8.10 -4.06
N LEU A 458 1.16 7.18 -4.37
CA LEU A 458 0.69 6.99 -5.74
C LEU A 458 -0.50 7.88 -6.13
N ASN A 459 -1.31 8.31 -5.16
CA ASN A 459 -2.64 8.85 -5.48
C ASN A 459 -2.94 10.22 -4.84
N TYR A 460 -2.27 10.58 -3.75
CA TYR A 460 -2.59 11.78 -2.96
C TYR A 460 -1.45 12.79 -2.88
N LEU A 461 -0.23 12.37 -3.20
CA LEU A 461 0.96 13.22 -3.20
C LEU A 461 1.26 13.69 -4.61
N ASP A 462 1.36 15.01 -4.80
CA ASP A 462 1.84 15.56 -6.07
C ASP A 462 3.27 15.08 -6.33
N PRO A 463 3.51 14.30 -7.41
CA PRO A 463 4.83 13.72 -7.67
C PRO A 463 5.92 14.78 -7.90
N ARG A 464 5.54 16.01 -8.32
CA ARG A 464 6.47 17.10 -8.55
C ARG A 464 7.17 17.55 -7.26
N ILE A 465 6.52 17.42 -6.10
CA ILE A 465 7.12 17.68 -4.77
C ILE A 465 8.32 16.76 -4.56
N SER A 466 8.11 15.46 -4.76
CA SER A 466 9.16 14.45 -4.56
C SER A 466 10.27 14.57 -5.59
N ILE A 467 9.93 14.91 -6.84
CA ILE A 467 10.91 15.08 -7.92
C ILE A 467 11.78 16.32 -7.68
N ALA A 468 11.18 17.44 -7.28
CA ALA A 468 11.91 18.66 -6.93
C ALA A 468 12.84 18.42 -5.73
N TRP A 469 12.36 17.72 -4.70
CA TRP A 469 13.18 17.31 -3.57
C TRP A 469 14.36 16.41 -4.01
N CYS A 470 14.12 15.44 -4.90
CA CYS A 470 15.17 14.59 -5.46
C CYS A 470 16.25 15.41 -6.18
N ARG A 471 15.84 16.36 -7.03
CA ARG A 471 16.75 17.26 -7.75
C ARG A 471 17.56 18.13 -6.78
N ARG A 472 16.87 18.82 -5.86
CA ARG A 472 17.46 19.75 -4.88
C ARG A 472 18.52 19.11 -3.99
N PHE A 473 18.33 17.85 -3.59
CA PHE A 473 19.23 17.16 -2.67
C PHE A 473 20.12 16.09 -3.33
N GLY A 474 20.14 16.02 -4.66
CA GLY A 474 20.93 15.04 -5.42
C GLY A 474 20.56 13.59 -5.14
N VAL A 475 19.29 13.32 -4.79
CA VAL A 475 18.80 11.96 -4.51
C VAL A 475 18.28 11.34 -5.82
N PRO A 476 18.82 10.18 -6.26
CA PRO A 476 18.35 9.55 -7.48
C PRO A 476 16.87 9.17 -7.39
N VAL A 477 16.08 9.60 -8.37
CA VAL A 477 14.62 9.43 -8.37
C VAL A 477 14.22 7.96 -8.27
N GLU A 478 15.01 7.04 -8.81
CA GLU A 478 14.77 5.60 -8.75
C GLU A 478 14.81 5.02 -7.33
N LYS A 479 15.41 5.73 -6.37
CA LYS A 479 15.35 5.38 -4.95
C LYS A 479 13.98 5.70 -4.33
N ILE A 480 13.28 6.67 -4.89
CA ILE A 480 11.91 7.01 -4.52
C ILE A 480 10.94 6.20 -5.38
N TYR A 481 10.93 6.41 -6.70
CA TYR A 481 9.96 5.79 -7.59
C TYR A 481 10.55 4.61 -8.36
N ASN A 482 9.89 3.45 -8.29
CA ASN A 482 10.26 2.30 -9.11
C ASN A 482 9.96 2.55 -10.61
N LYS A 483 10.34 1.61 -11.49
CA LYS A 483 10.18 1.76 -12.96
C LYS A 483 8.75 2.15 -13.37
N THR A 484 7.75 1.39 -12.94
CA THR A 484 6.33 1.63 -13.28
C THR A 484 5.81 2.95 -12.70
N GLN A 485 6.30 3.36 -11.53
CA GLN A 485 5.96 4.65 -10.94
C GLN A 485 6.56 5.82 -11.73
N ARG A 486 7.79 5.67 -12.21
CA ARG A 486 8.41 6.67 -13.10
C ARG A 486 7.70 6.75 -14.44
N GLU A 487 7.24 5.63 -14.99
CA GLU A 487 6.40 5.61 -16.20
C GLU A 487 5.07 6.35 -15.97
N LYS A 488 4.39 6.12 -14.83
CA LYS A 488 3.17 6.86 -14.46
C LYS A 488 3.42 8.37 -14.34
N PHE A 489 4.53 8.75 -13.69
CA PHE A 489 4.85 10.14 -13.38
C PHE A 489 5.83 10.76 -14.39
N ALA A 490 5.91 10.24 -15.61
CA ALA A 490 6.79 10.77 -16.65
C ALA A 490 6.53 12.26 -16.92
N TRP A 491 5.25 12.67 -16.94
CA TRP A 491 4.85 14.07 -17.08
C TRP A 491 5.46 14.97 -16.00
N ALA A 492 5.50 14.51 -14.75
CA ALA A 492 6.05 15.26 -13.63
C ALA A 492 7.59 15.29 -13.66
N LEU A 493 8.21 14.21 -14.14
CA LEU A 493 9.67 14.09 -14.25
C LEU A 493 10.23 15.06 -15.28
N ASP A 494 9.51 15.29 -16.36
CA ASP A 494 9.90 16.20 -17.42
C ASP A 494 9.74 17.67 -16.98
N MET A 495 8.58 18.01 -16.40
CA MET A 495 8.21 19.41 -16.14
C MET A 495 8.73 20.02 -14.82
N ALA A 496 9.03 19.21 -13.78
CA ALA A 496 9.27 19.75 -12.44
C ALA A 496 10.73 20.17 -12.21
N GLY A 497 10.99 21.46 -12.06
CA GLY A 497 12.27 22.00 -11.60
C GLY A 497 12.56 21.75 -10.11
N GLU A 498 13.77 22.06 -9.65
CA GLU A 498 14.17 21.95 -8.23
C GLU A 498 13.45 22.95 -7.31
N ASP A 499 12.94 24.03 -7.88
CA ASP A 499 12.24 25.12 -7.18
C ASP A 499 10.72 24.92 -7.09
N PHE A 500 10.20 23.76 -7.51
CA PHE A 500 8.76 23.51 -7.50
C PHE A 500 8.17 23.63 -6.08
N GLU A 501 7.14 24.47 -5.97
CA GLU A 501 6.31 24.70 -4.79
C GLU A 501 4.87 24.28 -5.13
N PHE A 502 4.27 23.44 -4.28
CA PHE A 502 2.89 22.97 -4.44
C PHE A 502 1.98 24.02 -3.83
#